data_AF-A0A076HRC1-F1
#
_entry.id   AF-A0A076HRC1-F1
#
_cell.length_a   1.000
_cell.length_b   1.000
_cell.length_c   1.000
_cell.angle_alpha   90.00
_cell.angle_beta   90.00
_cell.angle_gamma   90.00
#
_symmetry.space_group_name_H-M   'P 1'
#
loop_
_entity.id
_entity.type
_entity.pdbx_description
1 polymer ?
#
loop_
_entity_poly.entity_id
_entity_poly.type
_entity_poly.pdbx_seq_one_letter_code
_entity_poly.pdbx_strand_id
1 'polypeptide(L)'
;MAIILRGKSLCPLCDCLLLEGESLTALPAIADTAHPLYNFFDSGFHQGCFDEWAYRKEALEEARLDRQRWETSPEYQQLVAQFGKPGRHTNS
;
A
#
# COMPACT_ATOMS: atom_id res chain seq x y z
N MET A 1 -3.87 -2.81 4.27
CA MET A 1 -4.45 -1.57 3.74
C MET A 1 -4.14 -0.55 4.80
N ALA A 2 -3.25 0.41 4.51
CA ALA A 2 -2.78 1.34 5.52
C ALA A 2 -3.97 2.16 6.06
N ILE A 3 -4.25 2.05 7.36
CA ILE A 3 -5.19 2.95 8.02
C ILE A 3 -4.40 4.22 8.36
N ILE A 4 -4.61 5.29 7.60
CA ILE A 4 -4.01 6.58 7.88
C ILE A 4 -4.87 7.31 8.91
N LEU A 5 -4.37 7.41 10.14
CA LEU A 5 -4.97 8.24 11.18
C LEU A 5 -4.38 9.64 11.06
N ARG A 6 -5.08 10.54 10.36
CA ARG A 6 -4.64 11.93 10.19
C ARG A 6 -4.35 12.59 11.54
N GLY A 7 -3.26 13.34 11.61
CA GLY A 7 -2.75 13.96 12.85
C GLY A 7 -2.14 12.99 13.86
N LYS A 8 -2.01 11.69 13.52
CA LYS A 8 -1.42 10.65 14.40
C LYS A 8 -0.41 9.75 13.66
N SER A 9 -0.65 9.46 12.40
CA SER A 9 0.25 8.71 11.54
C SER A 9 1.39 9.62 11.05
N LEU A 10 2.61 9.09 11.02
CA LEU A 10 3.79 9.75 10.49
C LEU A 10 4.05 9.30 9.04
N CYS A 11 4.63 10.19 8.23
CA CYS A 11 5.21 9.85 6.94
C CYS A 11 6.58 9.18 7.17
N PRO A 12 6.79 7.91 6.78
CA PRO A 12 8.05 7.21 7.05
C PRO A 12 9.25 7.73 6.23
N LEU A 13 9.03 8.66 5.30
CA LEU A 13 10.11 9.24 4.48
C LEU A 13 10.67 10.54 5.05
N CYS A 14 9.88 11.27 5.85
CA CYS A 14 10.29 12.56 6.40
C CYS A 14 10.02 12.71 7.90
N ASP A 15 9.43 11.69 8.54
CA ASP A 15 9.08 11.65 9.97
C ASP A 15 8.12 12.76 10.45
N CYS A 16 7.45 13.46 9.52
CA CYS A 16 6.41 14.44 9.83
C CYS A 16 5.02 13.81 9.92
N LEU A 17 4.14 14.42 10.71
CA LEU A 17 2.73 14.01 10.81
C LEU A 17 2.00 14.19 9.48
N LEU A 18 1.20 13.19 9.11
CA LEU A 18 0.26 13.26 8.00
C LEU A 18 -1.01 13.99 8.45
N LEU A 19 -1.25 15.20 7.95
CA LEU A 19 -2.33 16.07 8.40
C LEU A 19 -3.58 15.99 7.52
N GLU A 20 -4.64 16.62 7.99
CA GLU A 20 -5.86 16.84 7.21
C GLU A 20 -5.65 17.97 6.19
N GLY A 21 -6.25 17.83 4.99
CA GLY A 21 -6.06 18.77 3.89
C GLY A 21 -4.79 18.54 3.06
N GLU A 22 -3.85 17.71 3.51
CA GLU A 22 -2.68 17.32 2.74
C GLU A 22 -3.00 16.24 1.70
N SER A 23 -2.31 16.30 0.57
CA SER A 23 -2.34 15.24 -0.44
C SER A 23 -1.49 14.07 0.04
N LEU A 24 -2.15 12.94 0.29
CA LEU A 24 -1.53 11.74 0.83
C LEU A 24 -1.68 10.58 -0.16
N THR A 25 -0.71 9.68 -0.14
CA THR A 25 -0.74 8.39 -0.83
C THR A 25 -0.39 7.27 0.15
N ALA A 26 -0.60 6.01 -0.26
CA ALA A 26 -0.32 4.86 0.58
C ALA A 26 0.17 3.68 -0.26
N LEU A 27 1.00 2.85 0.36
CA LEU A 27 1.34 1.53 -0.16
C LEU A 27 0.48 0.46 0.55
N PRO A 28 -0.01 -0.56 -0.17
CA PRO A 28 -0.67 -1.71 0.46
C PRO A 28 0.33 -2.48 1.33
N ALA A 29 -0.15 -3.39 2.17
CA ALA A 29 0.73 -4.39 2.78
C ALA A 29 1.19 -5.39 1.70
N ILE A 30 2.38 -5.94 1.84
CA ILE A 30 2.88 -7.07 1.03
C ILE A 30 3.14 -8.29 1.92
N ALA A 31 3.17 -9.48 1.33
CA ALA A 31 3.43 -10.71 2.07
C ALA A 31 4.92 -10.94 2.39
N ASP A 32 5.83 -10.43 1.54
CA ASP A 32 7.27 -10.65 1.70
C ASP A 32 7.89 -9.76 2.77
N THR A 33 7.96 -10.29 4.00
CA THR A 33 8.57 -9.62 5.16
C THR A 33 10.08 -9.43 5.06
N ALA A 34 10.76 -10.13 4.14
CA ALA A 34 12.20 -10.02 3.96
C ALA A 34 12.60 -8.93 2.96
N HIS A 35 11.62 -8.34 2.25
CA HIS A 35 11.89 -7.30 1.26
C HIS A 35 12.56 -6.07 1.92
N PRO A 36 13.62 -5.48 1.35
CA PRO A 36 14.32 -4.34 1.96
C PRO A 36 13.42 -3.15 2.26
N LEU A 37 12.38 -2.97 1.44
CA LEU A 37 11.37 -1.91 1.57
C LEU A 37 10.16 -2.29 2.42
N TYR A 38 10.14 -3.47 3.08
CA TYR A 38 8.96 -3.99 3.79
C TYR A 38 8.35 -2.98 4.77
N ASN A 39 9.17 -2.25 5.51
CA ASN A 39 8.72 -1.25 6.50
C ASN A 39 7.99 -0.04 5.89
N PHE A 40 8.06 0.16 4.57
CA PHE A 40 7.34 1.22 3.86
C PHE A 40 5.97 0.75 3.35
N PHE A 41 5.70 -0.56 3.36
CA PHE A 41 4.39 -1.09 3.01
C PHE A 41 3.43 -0.96 4.20
N ASP A 42 2.13 -0.99 3.90
CA ASP A 42 1.06 -0.67 4.86
C ASP A 42 1.19 0.71 5.54
N SER A 43 1.87 1.66 4.87
CA SER A 43 2.12 3.01 5.38
C SER A 43 1.52 4.09 4.49
N GLY A 44 1.21 5.24 5.10
CA GLY A 44 0.80 6.47 4.43
C GLY A 44 1.98 7.43 4.24
N PHE A 45 1.93 8.23 3.20
CA PHE A 45 2.98 9.17 2.80
C PHE A 45 2.38 10.50 2.38
N HIS A 46 3.12 11.60 2.57
CA HIS A 46 2.86 12.80 1.79
C HIS A 46 3.08 12.49 0.31
N GLN A 47 2.21 13.00 -0.56
CA GLN A 47 2.32 12.79 -2.00
C GLN A 47 3.68 13.24 -2.54
N GLY A 48 4.15 14.43 -2.15
CA GLY A 48 5.46 14.95 -2.56
C GLY A 48 6.63 14.09 -2.10
N CYS A 49 6.65 13.66 -0.84
CA CYS A 49 7.69 12.75 -0.33
C CYS A 49 7.72 11.44 -1.12
N PHE A 50 6.55 10.88 -1.42
CA PHE A 50 6.46 9.64 -2.19
C PHE A 50 6.92 9.83 -3.64
N ASP A 51 6.60 10.95 -4.27
CA ASP A 51 6.98 11.23 -5.66
C ASP A 51 8.48 11.48 -5.84
N GLU A 52 9.14 12.09 -4.84
CA GLU A 52 10.58 12.32 -4.83
C GLU A 52 11.39 11.11 -4.33
N TRP A 53 10.73 10.09 -3.78
CA TRP A 53 11.41 8.94 -3.21
C TRP A 53 12.12 8.10 -4.28
N ALA A 54 13.44 7.92 -4.11
CA ALA A 54 14.28 7.20 -5.07
C ALA A 54 13.78 5.76 -5.36
N TYR A 55 13.20 5.10 -4.36
CA TYR A 55 12.71 3.72 -4.46
C TYR A 55 11.22 3.61 -4.84
N ARG A 56 10.56 4.73 -5.16
CA ARG A 56 9.13 4.76 -5.52
C ARG A 56 8.76 3.72 -6.58
N LYS A 57 9.56 3.61 -7.64
CA LYS A 57 9.30 2.67 -8.74
C LYS A 57 9.40 1.21 -8.29
N GLU A 58 10.42 0.89 -7.49
CA GLU A 58 10.63 -0.44 -6.94
C GLU A 58 9.48 -0.85 -6.01
N ALA A 59 9.08 0.05 -5.09
CA ALA A 59 7.98 -0.21 -4.18
C ALA A 59 6.63 -0.43 -4.90
N LEU A 60 6.34 0.36 -5.95
CA LEU A 60 5.14 0.19 -6.76
C LEU A 60 5.14 -1.12 -7.53
N GLU A 61 6.29 -1.53 -8.06
CA GLU A 61 6.42 -2.79 -8.78
C GLU A 61 6.27 -3.99 -7.83
N GLU A 62 6.86 -3.94 -6.64
CA GLU A 62 6.70 -5.01 -5.66
C GLU A 62 5.24 -5.12 -5.18
N ALA A 63 4.55 -4.00 -4.92
CA ALA A 63 3.12 -4.01 -4.62
C ALA A 63 2.30 -4.68 -5.75
N ARG A 64 2.65 -4.40 -7.00
CA ARG A 64 1.98 -4.98 -8.18
C ARG A 64 2.24 -6.49 -8.27
N LEU A 65 3.47 -6.92 -8.09
CA LEU A 65 3.87 -8.32 -8.13
C LEU A 65 3.23 -9.11 -6.99
N ASP A 66 3.26 -8.59 -5.76
CA ASP A 66 2.64 -9.23 -4.60
C ASP A 66 1.15 -9.46 -4.81
N ARG A 67 0.46 -8.42 -5.29
CA ARG A 67 -0.94 -8.52 -5.65
C ARG A 67 -1.18 -9.55 -6.75
N GLN A 68 -0.36 -9.57 -7.79
CA GLN A 68 -0.46 -10.55 -8.86
C GLN A 68 -0.27 -11.97 -8.34
N ARG A 69 0.73 -12.20 -7.49
CA ARG A 69 0.97 -13.50 -6.83
C ARG A 69 -0.28 -13.96 -6.10
N TRP A 70 -0.88 -13.10 -5.27
CA TRP A 70 -2.13 -13.39 -4.57
C TRP A 70 -3.28 -13.70 -5.52
N GLU A 71 -3.54 -12.86 -6.52
CA GLU A 71 -4.63 -13.06 -7.48
C GLU A 71 -4.48 -14.34 -8.32
N THR A 72 -3.25 -14.82 -8.53
CA THR A 72 -2.98 -16.10 -9.22
C THR A 72 -2.99 -17.32 -8.31
N SER A 73 -3.07 -17.15 -6.99
CA SER A 73 -3.03 -18.25 -6.04
C SER A 73 -4.27 -19.16 -6.13
N PRO A 74 -4.14 -20.48 -5.93
CA PRO A 74 -5.27 -21.40 -5.88
C PRO A 74 -6.32 -20.98 -4.84
N GLU A 75 -5.88 -20.47 -3.70
CA GLU A 75 -6.72 -20.00 -2.59
C GLU A 75 -7.61 -18.84 -3.04
N TYR A 76 -7.03 -17.83 -3.71
CA TYR A 76 -7.81 -16.72 -4.24
C TYR A 76 -8.81 -17.18 -5.31
N GLN A 77 -8.42 -18.10 -6.19
CA GLN A 77 -9.33 -18.63 -7.22
C GLN A 77 -10.52 -19.37 -6.59
N GLN A 78 -10.29 -20.15 -5.52
CA GLN A 78 -11.35 -20.80 -4.76
C GLN A 78 -12.28 -19.78 -4.09
N LEU A 79 -11.73 -18.75 -3.46
CA LEU A 79 -12.51 -17.67 -2.84
C LEU A 79 -13.38 -16.95 -3.87
N VAL A 80 -12.84 -16.62 -5.04
CA VAL A 80 -13.58 -15.99 -6.13
C VAL A 80 -14.67 -16.91 -6.67
N ALA A 81 -14.42 -18.21 -6.79
CA ALA A 81 -15.43 -19.17 -7.22
C ALA A 81 -16.59 -19.27 -6.22
N GLN A 82 -16.30 -19.18 -4.92
CA GLN A 82 -17.29 -19.30 -3.86
C GLN A 82 -18.08 -18.01 -3.59
N PHE A 83 -17.42 -16.85 -3.63
CA PHE A 83 -17.97 -15.57 -3.16
C PHE A 83 -17.99 -14.47 -4.22
N GLY A 84 -17.45 -14.72 -5.41
CA GLY A 84 -17.23 -13.70 -6.44
C GLY A 84 -15.98 -12.86 -6.20
N LYS A 85 -15.63 -12.00 -7.17
CA LYS A 85 -14.47 -11.10 -7.04
C LYS A 85 -14.79 -9.98 -6.03
N PRO A 86 -13.92 -9.72 -5.04
CA PRO A 86 -14.11 -8.59 -4.14
C PRO A 86 -14.08 -7.27 -4.93
N GLY A 87 -15.09 -6.43 -4.70
CA GLY A 87 -15.18 -5.10 -5.32
C GLY A 87 -14.14 -4.14 -4.73
N ARG A 88 -13.60 -3.23 -5.55
CA ARG A 88 -12.86 -2.07 -5.03
C ARG A 88 -13.86 -1.03 -4.56
N HIS A 89 -13.97 -0.82 -3.24
CA HIS A 89 -14.64 0.37 -2.72
C HIS A 89 -13.73 1.58 -3.00
N THR A 90 -14.06 2.34 -4.03
CA THR A 90 -13.49 3.67 -4.25
C THR A 90 -14.29 4.65 -3.41
N ASN A 91 -13.71 5.16 -2.32
CA ASN A 91 -14.23 6.37 -1.68
C ASN A 91 -13.89 7.53 -2.62
N SER A 92 -14.83 7.87 -3.50
CA SER A 92 -14.83 9.12 -4.27
C SER A 92 -15.20 10.30 -3.39
#